data_AF-A0A424JJ46-F1
#
_entry.id   AF-A0A424JJ46-F1
#
_cell.length_a   1.000
_cell.length_b   1.000
_cell.length_c   1.000
_cell.angle_alpha   90.00
_cell.angle_beta   90.00
_cell.angle_gamma   90.00
#
_symmetry.space_group_name_H-M   'P 1'
#
loop_
_entity.id
_entity.type
_entity.pdbx_description
1 polymer ?
#
loop_
_entity_poly.entity_id
_entity_poly.type
_entity_poly.pdbx_seq_one_letter_code
_entity_poly.pdbx_strand_id
1 'polypeptide(L)'
;MLKNYYFLLILFFLISCGGWQNFEDAVSGKKKKTTDEYLIKKKDPLILPPDYDKLPLPESKKVKNDNSDIELILSSEDSSKIKNKKSPLEIKIEEELRKKN
;
A
#
# COMPACT_ATOMS: atom_id res chain seq x y z
N MET A 1 42.83 48.17 8.19
CA MET A 1 41.44 47.86 8.56
C MET A 1 41.00 46.46 8.06
N LEU A 2 41.16 46.12 6.77
CA LEU A 2 40.75 44.79 6.24
C LEU A 2 41.46 43.57 6.87
N LYS A 3 42.73 43.67 7.27
CA LYS A 3 43.51 42.54 7.83
C LYS A 3 42.94 42.01 9.16
N ASN A 4 42.37 42.88 9.99
CA ASN A 4 41.68 42.46 11.23
C ASN A 4 40.33 41.78 10.93
N TYR A 5 39.69 42.12 9.82
CA TYR A 5 38.44 41.49 9.40
C TYR A 5 38.65 40.02 8.99
N TYR A 6 39.74 39.72 8.29
CA TYR A 6 40.11 38.33 7.98
C TYR A 6 40.35 37.47 9.22
N PHE A 7 40.94 38.05 10.27
CA PHE A 7 41.14 37.35 11.54
C PHE A 7 39.80 37.07 12.26
N LEU A 8 38.89 38.05 12.28
CA LEU A 8 37.55 37.86 12.82
C LEU A 8 36.73 36.81 12.04
N LEU A 9 36.90 36.76 10.71
CA LEU A 9 36.24 35.79 9.85
C LEU A 9 36.76 34.37 10.11
N ILE A 10 38.08 34.20 10.33
CA ILE A 10 38.67 32.92 10.72
C ILE A 10 38.12 32.46 12.07
N LEU A 11 38.01 33.38 13.05
CA LEU A 11 37.54 33.07 14.40
C LEU A 11 36.06 32.67 14.40
N PHE A 12 35.25 33.34 13.57
CA PHE A 12 33.83 32.98 13.39
C PHE A 12 33.66 31.59 12.77
N PHE A 13 34.50 31.24 11.79
CA PHE A 13 34.48 29.91 11.18
C PHE A 13 34.87 28.81 12.17
N LEU A 14 35.84 29.07 13.05
CA LEU A 14 36.27 28.15 14.11
C LEU A 14 35.17 27.88 15.14
N ILE A 15 34.38 28.89 15.53
CA ILE A 15 33.29 28.74 16.52
C ILE A 15 32.07 28.01 15.92
N SER A 16 31.90 28.07 14.59
CA SER A 16 30.79 27.43 13.87
C SER A 16 30.90 25.90 13.82
N CYS A 17 32.11 25.35 13.96
CA CYS A 17 32.33 23.90 13.98
C CYS A 17 32.00 23.32 15.37
N GLY A 18 30.71 23.08 15.64
CA GLY A 18 30.26 22.31 16.79
C GLY A 18 30.52 22.96 18.15
N GLY A 19 30.06 24.20 18.32
CA GLY A 19 30.40 25.11 19.42
C GLY A 19 30.15 24.70 20.89
N TRP A 20 30.00 25.71 21.74
CA TRP A 20 30.11 25.68 23.22
C TRP A 20 29.39 24.53 23.93
N GLN A 21 28.23 24.09 23.42
CA GLN A 21 27.45 22.98 23.99
C GLN A 21 28.22 21.65 23.98
N ASN A 22 28.92 21.32 22.88
CA ASN A 22 29.71 20.08 22.81
C ASN A 22 30.94 20.14 23.72
N PHE A 23 31.51 21.34 23.91
CA PHE A 23 32.62 21.56 24.83
C PHE A 23 32.17 21.45 26.29
N GLU A 24 31.01 22.02 26.64
CA GLU A 24 30.41 21.91 27.96
C GLU A 24 30.06 20.45 28.29
N ASP A 25 29.48 19.71 27.34
CA ASP A 25 29.15 18.29 27.51
C ASP A 25 30.42 17.43 27.67
N ALA A 26 31.48 17.74 26.93
CA ALA A 26 32.77 17.06 27.02
C ALA A 26 33.49 17.34 28.36
N VAL A 27 33.49 18.58 28.84
CA VAL A 27 34.14 18.98 30.11
C VAL A 27 33.31 18.53 31.32
N SER A 28 31.99 18.59 31.23
CA SER A 28 31.10 18.18 32.32
C SER A 28 31.02 16.65 32.47
N GLY A 29 31.59 15.88 31.54
CA GLY A 29 31.53 14.41 31.55
C GLY A 29 30.10 13.86 31.47
N LYS A 30 29.14 14.68 31.03
CA LYS A 30 27.74 14.28 30.92
C LYS A 30 27.64 13.26 29.80
N LYS A 31 27.19 12.05 30.11
CA LYS A 31 26.85 11.08 29.08
C LYS A 31 25.67 11.63 28.29
N LYS A 32 25.86 11.85 26.99
CA LYS A 32 24.76 12.19 26.07
C LYS A 32 23.69 11.12 26.24
N LYS A 33 22.43 11.51 26.47
CA LYS A 33 21.30 10.57 26.48
C LYS A 33 21.24 9.91 25.10
N THR A 34 21.78 8.71 24.99
CA THR A 34 21.68 7.90 23.78
C THR A 34 20.36 7.15 23.85
N THR A 35 19.62 7.13 22.74
CA THR A 35 18.33 6.42 22.63
C THR A 35 18.51 4.89 22.67
N ASP A 36 19.74 4.40 22.80
CA ASP A 36 20.11 2.98 22.84
C ASP A 36 19.84 2.33 24.22
N GLU A 37 19.17 3.05 25.12
CA GLU A 37 18.46 2.43 26.24
C GLU A 37 17.40 1.49 25.67
N TYR A 38 17.74 0.21 25.52
CA TYR A 38 16.80 -0.81 25.08
C TYR A 38 15.57 -0.76 25.98
N LEU A 39 14.43 -0.33 25.43
CA LEU A 39 13.12 -0.43 26.08
C LEU A 39 12.72 -1.91 26.15
N ILE A 40 13.37 -2.65 27.06
CA ILE A 40 13.04 -4.04 27.36
C ILE A 40 11.72 -4.01 28.14
N LYS A 41 10.62 -3.98 27.40
CA LYS A 41 9.29 -4.26 27.95
C LYS A 41 9.17 -5.77 28.13
N LYS A 42 8.99 -6.23 29.37
CA LYS A 42 8.62 -7.63 29.63
C LYS A 42 7.34 -7.91 28.86
N LYS A 43 7.40 -8.82 27.89
CA LYS A 43 6.21 -9.30 27.21
C LYS A 43 5.50 -10.26 28.16
N ASP A 44 4.20 -10.10 28.29
CA ASP A 44 3.36 -11.10 28.95
C ASP A 44 3.51 -12.45 28.22
N PRO A 45 3.36 -13.58 28.94
CA PRO A 45 3.44 -14.89 28.33
C PRO A 45 2.44 -14.98 27.17
N LEU A 46 2.86 -15.62 26.09
CA LEU A 46 2.03 -15.79 24.91
C LEU A 46 0.87 -16.74 25.27
N ILE A 47 -0.29 -16.18 25.61
CA ILE A 47 -1.53 -16.93 25.77
C ILE A 47 -2.28 -16.92 24.44
N LEU A 48 -2.74 -18.09 24.01
CA LEU A 48 -3.60 -18.18 22.85
C LEU A 48 -4.95 -17.52 23.19
N PRO A 49 -5.54 -16.73 22.27
CA PRO A 49 -6.88 -16.22 22.47
C PRO A 49 -7.87 -17.40 22.60
N PRO A 50 -8.96 -17.24 23.37
CA PRO A 50 -9.93 -18.31 23.64
C PRO A 50 -10.58 -18.91 22.38
N ASP A 51 -10.53 -18.20 21.25
CA ASP A 51 -11.09 -18.60 19.97
C ASP A 51 -10.03 -18.73 18.87
N TYR A 52 -8.76 -19.08 19.22
CA TYR A 52 -7.66 -19.23 18.26
C TYR A 52 -7.99 -20.13 17.05
N ASP A 53 -8.73 -21.21 17.29
CA ASP A 53 -9.11 -22.18 16.25
C ASP A 53 -10.38 -21.81 15.47
N LYS A 54 -11.06 -20.71 15.85
CA LYS A 54 -12.32 -20.32 15.21
C LYS A 54 -12.08 -19.25 14.16
N LEU A 55 -12.19 -19.65 12.90
CA LEU A 55 -12.25 -18.71 11.79
C LEU A 55 -13.65 -18.06 11.73
N PRO A 56 -13.74 -16.76 11.38
CA PRO A 56 -15.04 -16.15 11.12
C PRO A 56 -15.73 -16.92 9.98
N LEU A 57 -17.01 -17.20 10.15
CA LEU A 57 -17.78 -17.80 9.06
C LEU A 57 -17.86 -16.78 7.92
N PRO A 58 -17.63 -17.20 6.66
CA PRO A 58 -17.89 -16.33 5.51
C PRO A 58 -19.36 -15.91 5.54
N GLU A 59 -19.65 -14.67 5.17
CA GLU A 59 -21.02 -14.21 4.98
C GLU A 59 -21.68 -15.06 3.88
N SER A 60 -22.36 -16.13 4.26
CA SER A 60 -23.28 -16.82 3.37
C SER A 60 -24.44 -15.85 3.16
N LYS A 61 -24.41 -15.10 2.05
CA LYS A 61 -25.60 -14.44 1.54
C LYS A 61 -26.69 -15.52 1.51
N LYS A 62 -27.75 -15.34 2.28
CA LYS A 62 -28.94 -16.19 2.16
C LYS A 62 -29.41 -16.06 0.72
N VAL A 63 -29.05 -17.02 -0.13
CA VAL A 63 -29.64 -17.14 -1.46
C VAL A 63 -31.10 -17.44 -1.19
N LYS A 64 -31.94 -16.42 -1.31
CA LYS A 64 -33.38 -16.64 -1.42
C LYS A 64 -33.55 -17.52 -2.64
N ASN A 65 -34.09 -18.70 -2.43
CA ASN A 65 -34.27 -19.71 -3.45
C ASN A 65 -35.50 -19.32 -4.27
N ASP A 66 -35.38 -18.25 -5.05
CA ASP A 66 -36.40 -17.77 -5.98
C ASP A 66 -36.35 -18.66 -7.24
N ASN A 67 -36.68 -19.94 -7.08
CA ASN A 67 -36.65 -20.96 -8.14
C ASN A 67 -37.69 -20.71 -9.24
N SER A 68 -38.65 -19.80 -9.03
CA SER A 68 -39.72 -19.47 -9.99
C SER A 68 -39.19 -18.89 -11.29
N ASP A 69 -38.15 -18.07 -11.21
CA ASP A 69 -37.65 -17.31 -12.37
C ASP A 69 -36.77 -18.20 -13.26
N ILE A 70 -36.07 -19.16 -12.66
CA ILE A 70 -35.21 -20.11 -13.36
C ILE A 70 -36.06 -21.11 -14.16
N GLU A 71 -37.19 -21.55 -13.61
CA GLU A 71 -38.11 -22.48 -14.28
C GLU A 71 -38.81 -21.86 -15.50
N LEU A 72 -39.12 -20.56 -15.43
CA LEU A 72 -39.66 -19.78 -16.55
C LEU A 72 -38.65 -19.61 -17.69
N ILE A 73 -37.38 -19.39 -17.36
CA ILE A 73 -36.29 -19.26 -18.35
C ILE A 73 -36.05 -20.61 -19.06
N LEU A 74 -36.06 -21.72 -18.32
CA LEU A 74 -35.85 -23.07 -18.87
C LEU A 74 -37.03 -23.56 -19.72
N SER A 75 -38.24 -23.08 -19.44
CA SER A 75 -39.46 -23.42 -20.20
C SER A 75 -39.60 -22.63 -21.50
N SER A 76 -38.71 -21.68 -21.77
CA SER A 76 -38.79 -20.75 -22.92
C SER A 76 -37.92 -21.18 -24.11
N GLU A 77 -37.85 -22.48 -24.41
CA GLU A 77 -37.14 -22.97 -25.60
C GLU A 77 -38.11 -23.56 -26.62
N ASP A 78 -38.80 -22.68 -27.34
CA ASP A 78 -39.42 -22.99 -28.64
C ASP A 78 -38.80 -22.12 -29.73
N SER A 79 -37.86 -22.75 -30.45
CA SER A 79 -37.40 -22.47 -31.81
C SER A 79 -37.67 -21.08 -32.39
N SER A 80 -36.69 -20.17 -32.30
CA SER A 80 -36.54 -19.14 -33.32
C SER A 80 -35.08 -19.06 -33.77
N LYS A 81 -34.87 -19.27 -35.07
CA LYS A 81 -33.57 -19.17 -35.73
C LYS A 81 -32.88 -17.88 -35.30
N ILE A 82 -31.82 -18.00 -34.51
CA ILE A 82 -30.89 -16.90 -34.26
C ILE A 82 -30.21 -16.57 -35.59
N LYS A 83 -30.80 -15.64 -36.35
CA LYS A 83 -30.06 -14.93 -37.39
C LYS A 83 -29.11 -13.99 -36.66
N ASN A 84 -27.89 -14.45 -36.43
CA ASN A 84 -26.79 -13.58 -36.02
C ASN A 84 -26.65 -12.48 -37.07
N LYS A 85 -27.17 -11.29 -36.77
CA LYS A 85 -26.97 -10.11 -37.62
C LYS A 85 -25.53 -9.67 -37.39
N LYS A 86 -24.67 -9.90 -38.40
CA LYS A 86 -23.25 -9.56 -38.32
C LYS A 86 -23.08 -8.08 -37.97
N SER A 87 -22.15 -7.79 -37.06
CA SER A 87 -21.78 -6.43 -36.71
C SER A 87 -21.18 -5.71 -37.93
N PRO A 88 -21.38 -4.39 -38.09
CA PRO A 88 -20.72 -3.63 -39.15
C PRO A 88 -19.19 -3.79 -39.18
N LEU A 89 -18.56 -4.05 -38.02
CA LEU A 89 -17.12 -4.34 -37.93
C LEU A 89 -16.77 -5.70 -38.53
N GLU A 90 -17.58 -6.74 -38.26
CA GLU A 90 -17.34 -8.10 -38.75
C GLU A 90 -17.42 -8.17 -40.27
N ILE A 91 -18.39 -7.47 -40.86
CA ILE A 91 -18.52 -7.35 -42.32
C ILE A 91 -17.27 -6.72 -42.93
N LYS A 92 -16.76 -5.65 -42.30
CA LYS A 92 -15.57 -4.93 -42.77
C LYS A 92 -14.30 -5.78 -42.68
N ILE A 93 -14.17 -6.57 -41.62
CA ILE A 93 -13.04 -7.50 -41.45
C ILE A 93 -13.07 -8.60 -42.51
N GLU A 94 -14.25 -9.19 -42.77
CA GLU A 94 -14.40 -10.21 -43.81
C GLU A 94 -14.07 -9.68 -45.22
N GLU A 95 -14.47 -8.44 -45.53
CA GLU A 95 -14.14 -7.81 -46.82
C GLU A 95 -12.63 -7.60 -47.01
N GLU A 96 -11.92 -7.16 -45.97
CA GLU A 96 -10.47 -6.98 -46.01
C GLU A 96 -9.73 -8.31 -46.18
N LEU A 97 -10.20 -9.37 -45.52
CA LEU A 97 -9.65 -10.72 -45.69
C LEU A 97 -9.86 -11.26 -47.10
N ARG A 98 -11.01 -10.96 -47.72
CA ARG A 98 -11.31 -11.41 -49.09
C ARG A 98 -10.52 -10.65 -50.16
N LYS A 99 -10.16 -9.38 -49.92
CA LYS A 99 -9.32 -8.58 -50.85
C LYS A 99 -7.85 -8.99 -50.87
N LYS A 100 -7.38 -9.69 -49.83
CA LYS A 100 -5.97 -10.06 -49.65
C LYS A 100 -5.59 -11.39 -50.34
N ASN A 101 -6.59 -12.18 -50.74
CA ASN A 101 -6.45 -13.32 -51.66
C ASN A 101 -6.81 -12.91 -53.09
#